data_AF-A0AAV2EWB1-F1
#
_entry.id   AF-A0AAV2EWB1-F1
#
_cell.length_a   1.000
_cell.length_b   1.000
_cell.length_c   1.000
_cell.angle_alpha   90.00
_cell.angle_beta   90.00
_cell.angle_gamma   90.00
#
_symmetry.space_group_name_H-M   'P 1'
#
loop_
_entity.id
_entity.type
_entity.pdbx_description
1 polymer ?
#
loop_
_entity_poly.entity_id
_entity_poly.type
_entity_poly.pdbx_seq_one_letter_code
_entity_poly.pdbx_strand_id
1 'polypeptide(L)'
;MRIALKTKKKLGFINGTLPMSEATHPDYKARDQSNTNVMGWILNSLVDSIAEAVMDNETAQDLWKDLQERYGEADSIRLAHVRGYILTCKQGTASVTDYYNRLGVLWTKYLSFKSIPACECAATPLTTSCVTYAAVKESQEQDYTIEFITGLNDNFEMTKNQLLLMDPAPDLKSAYKYALKLERQMGKQSQKDNSGVDSVALAASQ
;
A
#
# COMPACT_ATOMS: atom_id res chain seq x y z
N MET A 1 -16.47 4.96 -1.06
CA MET A 1 -17.23 4.78 -2.32
C MET A 1 -16.92 3.50 -3.10
N ARG A 2 -15.65 3.20 -3.43
CA ARG A 2 -15.25 2.03 -4.25
C ARG A 2 -15.80 0.67 -3.78
N ILE A 3 -15.82 0.41 -2.46
CA ILE A 3 -16.35 -0.84 -1.88
C ILE A 3 -17.86 -0.96 -2.15
N ALA A 4 -18.63 0.09 -1.92
CA ALA A 4 -20.08 0.11 -2.16
C ALA A 4 -20.44 -0.14 -3.64
N LEU A 5 -19.68 0.46 -4.56
CA LEU A 5 -19.85 0.23 -6.00
C LEU A 5 -19.54 -1.20 -6.41
N LYS A 6 -18.50 -1.81 -5.82
CA LYS A 6 -18.18 -3.24 -6.03
C LYS A 6 -19.30 -4.14 -5.53
N THR A 7 -19.82 -3.91 -4.33
CA THR A 7 -20.93 -4.71 -3.77
C THR A 7 -22.18 -4.63 -4.64
N LYS A 8 -22.47 -3.46 -5.23
CA LYS A 8 -23.62 -3.26 -6.12
C LYS A 8 -23.37 -3.64 -7.58
N LYS A 9 -22.19 -4.18 -7.92
CA LYS A 9 -21.76 -4.49 -9.30
C LYS A 9 -21.87 -3.29 -10.26
N LYS A 10 -21.63 -2.08 -9.75
CA LYS A 10 -21.68 -0.82 -10.51
C LYS A 10 -20.31 -0.19 -10.77
N LEU A 11 -19.22 -0.82 -10.33
CA LEU A 11 -17.86 -0.31 -10.56
C LEU A 11 -17.56 -0.11 -12.06
N GLY A 12 -18.20 -0.92 -12.92
CA GLY A 12 -18.04 -0.85 -14.38
C GLY A 12 -18.39 0.50 -15.01
N PHE A 13 -19.26 1.28 -14.37
CA PHE A 13 -19.73 2.58 -14.88
C PHE A 13 -18.70 3.70 -14.69
N ILE A 14 -17.76 3.55 -13.75
CA ILE A 14 -16.71 4.57 -13.51
C ILE A 14 -15.37 4.22 -14.18
N ASN A 15 -15.08 2.93 -14.36
CA ASN A 15 -13.82 2.47 -14.95
C ASN A 15 -13.93 2.13 -16.44
N GLY A 16 -15.11 2.33 -17.06
CA GLY A 16 -15.34 2.08 -18.48
C GLY A 16 -15.52 0.62 -18.87
N THR A 17 -15.50 -0.35 -17.93
CA THR A 17 -15.71 -1.77 -18.28
C THR A 17 -17.18 -2.11 -18.54
N LEU A 18 -18.11 -1.22 -18.17
CA LEU A 18 -19.52 -1.24 -18.58
C LEU A 18 -19.84 0.05 -19.33
N PRO A 19 -19.53 0.14 -20.64
CA PRO A 19 -19.89 1.30 -21.44
C PRO A 19 -21.42 1.41 -21.55
N MET A 20 -21.90 2.63 -21.79
CA MET A 20 -23.31 2.84 -22.12
C MET A 20 -23.67 2.01 -23.36
N SER A 21 -24.85 1.39 -23.32
CA SER A 21 -25.39 0.69 -24.50
C SER A 21 -25.86 1.71 -25.54
N GLU A 22 -25.96 1.28 -26.79
CA GLU A 22 -26.67 2.06 -27.82
C GLU A 22 -28.13 2.29 -27.40
N ALA A 23 -28.69 3.44 -27.76
CA ALA A 23 -30.05 3.84 -27.39
C ALA A 23 -31.14 2.85 -27.88
N THR A 24 -30.83 2.06 -28.90
CA THR A 24 -31.69 1.01 -29.48
C THR A 24 -31.65 -0.30 -28.70
N HIS A 25 -30.69 -0.48 -27.79
CA HIS A 25 -30.51 -1.72 -27.05
C HIS A 25 -31.57 -1.87 -25.95
N PRO A 26 -32.17 -3.05 -25.73
CA PRO A 26 -33.18 -3.28 -24.69
C PRO A 26 -32.73 -2.86 -23.28
N ASP A 27 -31.44 -3.05 -22.97
CA ASP A 27 -30.86 -2.71 -21.67
C ASP A 27 -30.52 -1.22 -21.49
N TYR A 28 -30.69 -0.38 -22.51
CA TYR A 28 -30.29 1.04 -22.46
C TYR A 28 -30.87 1.75 -21.25
N LYS A 29 -32.19 1.67 -21.04
CA LYS A 29 -32.88 2.31 -19.90
C LYS A 29 -32.35 1.84 -18.54
N ALA A 30 -32.03 0.54 -18.41
CA ALA A 30 -31.51 -0.01 -17.17
C ALA A 30 -30.06 0.43 -16.89
N ARG A 31 -29.25 0.59 -17.95
CA ARG A 31 -27.88 1.13 -17.84
C ARG A 31 -27.90 2.63 -17.56
N ASP A 32 -28.78 3.37 -18.22
CA ASP A 32 -28.98 4.80 -18.00
C ASP A 32 -29.34 5.11 -16.54
N GLN A 33 -30.38 4.45 -16.02
CA GLN A 33 -30.76 4.57 -14.61
C GLN A 33 -29.60 4.22 -13.66
N SER A 34 -28.80 3.21 -14.01
CA SER A 34 -27.65 2.81 -13.21
C SER A 34 -26.54 3.85 -13.23
N ASN A 35 -26.28 4.47 -14.38
CA ASN A 35 -25.34 5.56 -14.55
C ASN A 35 -25.77 6.77 -13.71
N THR A 36 -27.04 7.21 -13.83
CA THR A 36 -27.59 8.33 -13.03
C THR A 36 -27.49 8.06 -11.53
N ASN A 37 -27.78 6.84 -11.08
CA ASN A 37 -27.64 6.47 -9.66
C ASN A 37 -26.19 6.58 -9.18
N VAL A 38 -25.23 6.16 -10.00
CA VAL A 38 -23.81 6.27 -9.65
C VAL A 38 -23.39 7.74 -9.61
N MET A 39 -23.81 8.56 -10.58
CA MET A 39 -23.57 10.01 -10.55
C MET A 39 -24.14 10.65 -9.29
N GLY A 40 -25.39 10.36 -8.94
CA GLY A 40 -26.01 10.85 -7.72
C GLY A 40 -25.26 10.43 -6.46
N TRP A 41 -24.74 9.19 -6.39
CA TRP A 41 -23.89 8.77 -5.28
C TRP A 41 -22.55 9.50 -5.25
N ILE A 42 -21.98 9.87 -6.41
CA ILE A 42 -20.71 10.60 -6.47
C ILE A 42 -20.97 12.01 -5.95
N LEU A 43 -21.92 12.73 -6.57
CA LEU A 43 -22.26 14.11 -6.22
C LEU A 43 -22.62 14.25 -4.73
N ASN A 44 -23.45 13.34 -4.19
CA ASN A 44 -23.83 13.36 -2.77
C ASN A 44 -22.68 13.02 -1.81
N SER A 45 -21.55 12.53 -2.31
CA SER A 45 -20.36 12.25 -1.49
C SER A 45 -19.34 13.39 -1.52
N LEU A 46 -19.57 14.40 -2.34
CA LEU A 46 -18.72 15.57 -2.48
C LEU A 46 -19.23 16.70 -1.58
N VAL A 47 -18.36 17.67 -1.31
CA VAL A 47 -18.76 18.95 -0.72
C VAL A 47 -19.43 19.79 -1.81
N ASP A 48 -20.44 20.57 -1.45
CA ASP A 48 -21.30 21.32 -2.39
C ASP A 48 -20.52 22.09 -3.45
N SER A 49 -19.46 22.80 -3.06
CA SER A 49 -18.63 23.57 -3.99
C SER A 49 -17.93 22.71 -5.06
N ILE A 50 -17.59 21.47 -4.73
CA ILE A 50 -16.99 20.52 -5.67
C ILE A 50 -18.08 19.89 -6.53
N ALA A 51 -19.22 19.54 -5.95
CA ALA A 51 -20.35 18.96 -6.67
C ALA A 51 -20.88 19.92 -7.75
N GLU A 52 -21.01 21.21 -7.43
CA GLU A 52 -21.43 22.25 -8.37
C GLU A 52 -20.46 22.39 -9.55
N ALA A 53 -19.15 22.32 -9.29
CA ALA A 53 -18.11 22.48 -10.32
C ALA A 53 -18.03 21.33 -11.35
N VAL A 54 -18.67 20.20 -11.09
CA VAL A 54 -18.62 18.99 -11.93
C VAL A 54 -20.02 18.49 -12.34
N MET A 55 -21.07 19.25 -12.04
CA MET A 55 -22.47 18.84 -12.24
C MET A 55 -22.83 18.63 -13.72
N ASP A 56 -22.15 19.34 -14.61
CA ASP A 56 -22.41 19.32 -16.06
C ASP A 56 -21.92 18.05 -16.78
N ASN A 57 -21.23 17.14 -16.08
CA ASN A 57 -20.78 15.89 -16.68
C ASN A 57 -21.97 14.99 -17.03
N GLU A 58 -22.00 14.44 -18.25
CA GLU A 58 -23.14 13.67 -18.76
C GLU A 58 -23.18 12.22 -18.27
N THR A 59 -22.01 11.65 -17.91
CA THR A 59 -21.91 10.26 -17.47
C THR A 59 -21.15 10.12 -16.15
N ALA A 60 -21.41 9.01 -15.43
CA ALA A 60 -20.65 8.66 -14.23
C ALA A 60 -19.15 8.46 -14.54
N GLN A 61 -18.82 8.04 -15.76
CA GLN A 61 -17.45 7.86 -16.21
C GLN A 61 -16.76 9.22 -16.39
N ASP A 62 -17.41 10.16 -17.07
CA ASP A 62 -16.85 11.48 -17.33
C ASP A 62 -16.73 12.28 -16.03
N LEU A 63 -17.76 12.24 -15.19
CA LEU A 63 -17.72 12.80 -13.84
C LEU A 63 -16.54 12.25 -13.02
N TRP A 64 -16.30 10.93 -13.09
CA TRP A 64 -15.18 10.33 -12.38
C TRP A 64 -13.83 10.77 -12.96
N LYS A 65 -13.69 10.86 -14.29
CA LYS A 65 -12.47 11.34 -14.95
C LYS A 65 -12.18 12.80 -14.63
N ASP A 66 -13.17 13.68 -14.69
CA ASP A 66 -13.04 15.11 -14.39
C ASP A 66 -12.55 15.32 -12.95
N LEU A 67 -13.11 14.56 -11.99
CA LEU A 67 -12.61 14.56 -10.61
C LEU A 67 -11.17 14.07 -10.51
N GLN A 68 -10.77 13.05 -11.29
CA GLN A 68 -9.39 12.56 -11.31
C GLN A 68 -8.43 13.58 -11.93
N GLU A 69 -8.83 14.30 -12.97
CA GLU A 69 -7.98 15.30 -13.62
C GLU A 69 -7.79 16.52 -12.73
N ARG A 70 -8.87 17.03 -12.13
CA ARG A 70 -8.80 18.24 -11.27
C ARG A 70 -8.14 17.99 -9.92
N TYR A 71 -8.33 16.81 -9.33
CA TYR A 71 -7.90 16.52 -7.96
C TYR A 71 -6.86 15.40 -7.85
N GLY A 72 -6.56 14.68 -8.94
CA GLY A 72 -5.54 13.64 -8.95
C GLY A 72 -4.10 14.15 -8.84
N GLU A 73 -3.84 15.42 -9.20
CA GLU A 73 -2.53 16.05 -8.94
C GLU A 73 -2.21 16.14 -7.43
N ALA A 74 -3.23 16.43 -6.61
CA ALA A 74 -3.08 16.42 -5.15
C ALA A 74 -2.69 15.01 -4.64
N ASP A 75 -3.18 13.95 -5.29
CA ASP A 75 -2.79 12.58 -4.98
C ASP A 75 -1.35 12.26 -5.41
N SER A 76 -0.83 12.89 -6.46
CA SER A 76 0.58 12.78 -6.86
C SER A 76 1.53 13.45 -5.85
N ILE A 77 1.17 14.62 -5.34
CA ILE A 77 1.94 15.29 -4.27
C ILE A 77 1.89 14.46 -2.98
N ARG A 78 0.71 13.94 -2.61
CA ARG A 78 0.55 13.05 -1.44
C ARG A 78 1.36 11.77 -1.61
N LEU A 79 1.40 11.19 -2.80
CA LEU A 79 2.23 10.03 -3.12
C LEU A 79 3.70 10.33 -2.91
N ALA A 80 4.18 11.48 -3.40
CA ALA A 80 5.56 11.93 -3.20
C ALA A 80 5.89 12.12 -1.70
N HIS A 81 4.99 12.74 -0.94
CA HIS A 81 5.15 12.89 0.52
C HIS A 81 5.23 11.55 1.24
N VAL A 82 4.30 10.62 0.96
CA VAL A 82 4.33 9.29 1.59
C VAL A 82 5.60 8.54 1.22
N ARG A 83 6.07 8.65 -0.03
CA ARG A 83 7.35 8.08 -0.45
C ARG A 83 8.54 8.67 0.31
N GLY A 84 8.54 9.99 0.55
CA GLY A 84 9.54 10.64 1.40
C GLY A 84 9.53 10.13 2.85
N TYR A 85 8.34 9.93 3.43
CA TYR A 85 8.21 9.34 4.76
C TYR A 85 8.69 7.89 4.82
N ILE A 86 8.48 7.09 3.77
CA ILE A 86 9.00 5.72 3.69
C ILE A 86 10.53 5.73 3.71
N LEU A 87 11.17 6.54 2.86
CA LEU A 87 12.64 6.61 2.75
C LEU A 87 13.32 7.10 4.04
N THR A 88 12.64 7.96 4.80
CA THR A 88 13.11 8.48 6.08
C THR A 88 12.68 7.63 7.28
N CYS A 89 11.83 6.61 7.07
CA CYS A 89 11.42 5.69 8.12
C CYS A 89 12.57 4.73 8.45
N LYS A 90 13.24 4.98 9.57
CA LYS A 90 14.32 4.13 10.09
C LYS A 90 13.95 3.57 11.45
N GLN A 91 14.51 2.42 11.81
CA GLN A 91 14.29 1.79 13.11
C GLN A 91 14.73 2.71 14.25
N GLY A 92 15.93 3.27 14.15
CA GLY A 92 16.55 4.06 15.22
C GLY A 92 16.71 3.25 16.49
N THR A 93 16.24 3.81 17.61
CA THR A 93 16.25 3.18 18.94
C THR A 93 14.99 2.35 19.25
N ALA A 94 14.02 2.33 18.35
CA ALA A 94 12.78 1.57 18.54
C ALA A 94 12.99 0.06 18.29
N SER A 95 12.04 -0.74 18.80
CA SER A 95 12.04 -2.18 18.53
C SER A 95 11.83 -2.48 17.05
N VAL A 96 12.29 -3.66 16.61
CA VAL A 96 12.05 -4.16 15.24
C VAL A 96 10.55 -4.24 14.95
N THR A 97 9.73 -4.62 15.93
CA THR A 97 8.26 -4.69 15.79
C THR A 97 7.63 -3.32 15.59
N ASP A 98 8.03 -2.31 16.36
CA ASP A 98 7.48 -0.95 16.21
C ASP A 98 7.87 -0.33 14.87
N TYR A 99 9.11 -0.57 14.44
CA TYR A 99 9.57 -0.18 13.11
C TYR A 99 8.77 -0.86 11.99
N TYR A 100 8.62 -2.19 12.05
CA TYR A 100 7.85 -2.96 11.08
C TYR A 100 6.42 -2.44 10.93
N ASN A 101 5.73 -2.17 12.05
CA ASN A 101 4.36 -1.65 12.04
C ASN A 101 4.26 -0.24 11.45
N ARG A 102 5.17 0.67 11.83
CA ARG A 102 5.20 2.05 11.28
C ARG A 102 5.41 2.04 9.76
N LEU A 103 6.39 1.27 9.29
CA LEU A 103 6.65 1.13 7.87
C LEU A 103 5.46 0.51 7.13
N GLY A 104 4.80 -0.49 7.72
CA GLY A 104 3.61 -1.12 7.14
C GLY A 104 2.40 -0.19 6.97
N VAL A 105 2.18 0.72 7.91
CA VAL A 105 1.14 1.76 7.77
C VAL A 105 1.46 2.69 6.60
N LEU A 106 2.71 3.15 6.49
CA LEU A 106 3.15 4.00 5.37
C LEU A 106 3.06 3.27 4.03
N TRP A 107 3.45 2.00 3.98
CA TRP A 107 3.39 1.19 2.76
C TRP A 107 1.95 0.95 2.29
N THR A 108 1.04 0.64 3.22
CA THR A 108 -0.39 0.49 2.93
C THR A 108 -0.96 1.79 2.36
N LYS A 109 -0.57 2.93 2.92
CA LYS A 109 -0.97 4.25 2.42
C LYS A 109 -0.37 4.53 1.03
N TYR A 110 0.89 4.19 0.79
CA TYR A 110 1.54 4.33 -0.52
C TYR A 110 0.83 3.52 -1.61
N LEU A 111 0.53 2.24 -1.33
CA LEU A 111 -0.21 1.37 -2.24
C LEU A 111 -1.64 1.85 -2.49
N SER A 112 -2.25 2.59 -1.55
CA SER A 112 -3.58 3.16 -1.75
C SER A 112 -3.60 4.28 -2.82
N PHE A 113 -2.48 5.00 -2.99
CA PHE A 113 -2.32 6.03 -4.01
C PHE A 113 -1.83 5.47 -5.34
N LYS A 114 -1.00 4.41 -5.32
CA LYS A 114 -0.61 3.71 -6.54
C LYS A 114 -1.76 2.84 -7.04
N SER A 115 -2.61 3.40 -7.89
CA SER A 115 -3.51 2.57 -8.70
C SER A 115 -2.66 1.65 -9.57
N ILE A 116 -2.82 0.34 -9.40
CA ILE A 116 -2.24 -0.63 -10.33
C ILE A 116 -2.84 -0.31 -11.71
N PRO A 117 -2.02 -0.12 -12.76
CA PRO A 117 -2.54 0.19 -14.09
C PRO A 117 -3.57 -0.87 -14.48
N ALA A 118 -4.71 -0.41 -15.02
CA ALA A 118 -5.73 -1.30 -15.53
C ALA A 118 -5.07 -2.16 -16.63
N CYS A 119 -4.94 -3.46 -16.38
CA CYS A 119 -4.45 -4.37 -17.40
C CYS A 119 -5.52 -4.49 -18.50
N GLU A 120 -5.11 -4.33 -19.75
CA GLU A 120 -5.94 -4.57 -20.95
C GLU A 120 -6.19 -6.06 -21.22
N CYS A 121 -5.77 -6.95 -20.31
CA CYS A 121 -6.05 -8.37 -20.40
C CYS A 121 -7.56 -8.60 -20.32
N ALA A 122 -8.19 -8.65 -21.48
CA ALA A 122 -9.58 -8.98 -21.67
C ALA A 122 -9.89 -10.36 -21.07
N ALA A 123 -10.97 -10.41 -20.30
CA ALA A 123 -11.63 -11.62 -19.80
C ALA A 123 -10.85 -12.46 -18.76
N THR A 124 -11.03 -12.14 -17.47
CA THR A 124 -11.67 -13.03 -16.46
C THR A 124 -11.53 -12.42 -15.05
N PRO A 125 -12.48 -12.70 -14.13
CA PRO A 125 -12.36 -12.31 -12.74
C PRO A 125 -11.41 -13.28 -12.01
N LEU A 126 -10.12 -13.24 -12.32
CA LEU A 126 -9.08 -13.78 -11.44
C LEU A 126 -7.75 -13.08 -11.76
N THR A 127 -7.42 -12.10 -10.92
CA THR A 127 -6.22 -11.24 -10.96
C THR A 127 -4.88 -12.00 -10.83
N THR A 128 -4.87 -13.33 -10.94
CA THR A 128 -3.68 -14.18 -10.76
C THR A 128 -3.09 -14.66 -12.09
N SER A 129 -3.85 -14.60 -13.20
CA SER A 129 -3.37 -15.06 -14.52
C SER A 129 -2.66 -13.99 -15.33
N CYS A 130 -2.67 -12.74 -14.86
CA CYS A 130 -2.06 -11.62 -15.56
C CYS A 130 -0.59 -11.50 -15.18
N VAL A 131 0.30 -11.87 -16.11
CA VAL A 131 1.76 -11.82 -15.91
C VAL A 131 2.23 -10.43 -15.49
N THR A 132 1.65 -9.36 -16.06
CA THR A 132 2.03 -7.98 -15.74
C THR A 132 1.58 -7.57 -14.34
N TYR A 133 0.38 -7.96 -13.91
CA TYR A 133 -0.10 -7.72 -12.55
C TYR A 133 0.76 -8.44 -11.50
N ALA A 134 1.07 -9.72 -11.74
CA ALA A 134 1.90 -10.52 -10.85
C ALA A 134 3.31 -9.92 -10.72
N ALA A 135 3.93 -9.55 -11.83
CA ALA A 135 5.25 -8.92 -11.84
C ALA A 135 5.27 -7.56 -11.10
N VAL A 136 4.24 -6.72 -11.29
CA VAL A 136 4.14 -5.43 -10.57
C VAL A 136 3.98 -5.64 -9.07
N LYS A 137 3.15 -6.61 -8.66
CA LYS A 137 2.95 -6.92 -7.24
C LYS A 137 4.21 -7.50 -6.60
N GLU A 138 4.90 -8.39 -7.31
CA GLU A 138 6.17 -8.97 -6.86
C GLU A 138 7.25 -7.89 -6.70
N SER A 139 7.39 -7.00 -7.69
CA SER A 139 8.30 -5.85 -7.59
C SER A 139 7.96 -4.93 -6.40
N GLN A 140 6.68 -4.68 -6.13
CA GLN A 140 6.29 -3.89 -4.95
C GLN A 140 6.61 -4.60 -3.63
N GLU A 141 6.47 -5.92 -3.56
CA GLU A 141 6.83 -6.70 -2.37
C GLU A 141 8.35 -6.74 -2.15
N GLN A 142 9.12 -6.80 -3.24
CA GLN A 142 10.58 -6.68 -3.20
C GLN A 142 11.03 -5.30 -2.72
N ASP A 143 10.49 -4.21 -3.30
CA ASP A 143 10.78 -2.84 -2.87
C ASP A 143 10.47 -2.66 -1.37
N TYR A 144 9.34 -3.19 -0.90
CA TYR A 144 8.97 -3.12 0.51
C TYR A 144 9.99 -3.85 1.39
N THR A 145 10.43 -5.03 0.96
CA THR A 145 11.40 -5.83 1.71
C THR A 145 12.75 -5.14 1.77
N ILE A 146 13.20 -4.54 0.67
CA ILE A 146 14.46 -3.79 0.60
C ILE A 146 14.41 -2.56 1.52
N GLU A 147 13.33 -1.78 1.48
CA GLU A 147 13.15 -0.62 2.38
C GLU A 147 13.14 -1.05 3.85
N PHE A 148 12.46 -2.15 4.18
CA PHE A 148 12.49 -2.71 5.53
C PHE A 148 13.92 -3.03 5.96
N ILE A 149 14.67 -3.80 5.16
CA ILE A 149 16.04 -4.22 5.48
C ILE A 149 16.96 -3.01 5.61
N THR A 150 16.96 -2.10 4.64
CA THR A 150 17.84 -0.91 4.62
C THR A 150 17.48 0.12 5.70
N GLY A 151 16.29 0.05 6.29
CA GLY A 151 15.90 0.90 7.42
C GLY A 151 16.16 0.31 8.80
N LEU A 152 16.65 -0.92 8.91
CA LEU A 152 17.15 -1.47 10.19
C LEU A 152 18.37 -0.67 10.68
N ASN A 153 18.51 -0.61 12.01
CA ASN A 153 19.60 0.14 12.63
C ASN A 153 20.98 -0.53 12.43
N ASP A 154 22.05 0.15 12.83
CA ASP A 154 23.43 -0.26 12.58
C ASP A 154 23.82 -1.55 13.32
N ASN A 155 23.12 -1.91 14.40
CA ASN A 155 23.33 -3.19 15.07
C ASN A 155 22.96 -4.38 14.18
N PHE A 156 22.16 -4.15 13.13
CA PHE A 156 21.80 -5.16 12.13
C PHE A 156 22.64 -5.06 10.85
N GLU A 157 23.78 -4.34 10.81
CA GLU A 157 24.58 -4.18 9.58
C GLU A 157 24.98 -5.50 8.93
N MET A 158 25.47 -6.45 9.73
CA MET A 158 25.79 -7.79 9.25
C MET A 158 24.55 -8.52 8.70
N THR A 159 23.41 -8.34 9.36
CA THR A 159 22.12 -8.91 8.93
C THR A 159 21.60 -8.28 7.65
N LYS A 160 21.74 -6.96 7.50
CA LYS A 160 21.37 -6.22 6.28
C LYS A 160 22.15 -6.79 5.10
N ASN A 161 23.47 -6.90 5.22
CA ASN A 161 24.32 -7.47 4.18
C ASN A 161 23.95 -8.93 3.88
N GLN A 162 23.72 -9.77 4.90
CA GLN A 162 23.33 -11.15 4.68
C GLN A 162 22.00 -11.27 3.94
N LEU A 163 20.96 -10.54 4.37
CA LEU A 163 19.63 -10.60 3.76
C LEU A 163 19.61 -10.05 2.33
N LEU A 164 20.39 -9.01 2.03
CA LEU A 164 20.49 -8.42 0.70
C LEU A 164 21.25 -9.31 -0.30
N LEU A 165 22.13 -10.19 0.17
CA LEU A 165 22.93 -11.09 -0.65
C LEU A 165 22.31 -12.50 -0.80
N MET A 166 21.16 -12.76 -0.17
CA MET A 166 20.47 -14.06 -0.29
C MET A 166 19.85 -14.24 -1.69
N ASP A 167 20.05 -15.42 -2.28
CA ASP A 167 19.41 -15.86 -3.52
C ASP A 167 18.69 -17.21 -3.28
N PRO A 168 17.35 -17.28 -3.40
CA PRO A 168 16.43 -16.19 -3.76
C PRO A 168 16.25 -15.16 -2.64
N ALA A 169 15.94 -13.92 -3.04
CA ALA A 169 15.73 -12.80 -2.12
C ALA A 169 14.66 -13.13 -1.06
N PRO A 170 14.87 -12.76 0.22
CA PRO A 170 13.95 -13.09 1.29
C PRO A 170 12.62 -12.35 1.11
N ASP A 171 11.53 -12.96 1.56
CA ASP A 171 10.26 -12.26 1.69
C ASP A 171 10.27 -11.36 2.94
N LEU A 172 9.43 -10.31 2.93
CA LEU A 172 9.29 -9.39 4.05
C LEU A 172 9.07 -10.11 5.39
N LYS A 173 8.27 -11.18 5.41
CA LYS A 173 7.96 -11.92 6.64
C LYS A 173 9.17 -12.69 7.16
N SER A 174 9.98 -13.30 6.30
CA SER A 174 11.21 -13.97 6.73
C SER A 174 12.26 -12.97 7.19
N ALA A 175 12.43 -11.85 6.47
CA ALA A 175 13.32 -10.77 6.89
C ALA A 175 12.94 -10.24 8.28
N TYR A 176 11.64 -9.99 8.52
CA TYR A 176 11.13 -9.57 9.83
C TYR A 176 11.39 -10.61 10.93
N LYS A 177 11.07 -11.90 10.68
CA LYS A 177 11.33 -12.98 11.65
C LYS A 177 12.81 -13.11 12.00
N TYR A 178 13.68 -12.96 11.01
CA TYR A 178 15.12 -13.03 11.20
C TYR A 178 15.63 -11.89 12.07
N ALA A 179 15.23 -10.64 11.75
CA ALA A 179 15.57 -9.47 12.55
C ALA A 179 15.05 -9.58 14.00
N LEU A 180 13.81 -10.06 14.20
CA LEU A 180 13.23 -10.25 15.52
C LEU A 180 13.97 -11.31 16.36
N LYS A 181 14.46 -12.38 15.71
CA LYS A 181 15.25 -13.42 16.39
C LYS A 181 16.56 -12.84 16.91
N LEU A 182 17.23 -12.01 16.12
CA LEU A 182 18.48 -11.38 16.50
C LEU A 182 18.32 -10.32 17.59
N GLU A 183 17.28 -9.49 17.51
CA GLU A 183 16.95 -8.52 18.56
C GLU A 183 16.83 -9.20 19.93
N ARG A 184 16.15 -10.36 19.98
CA ARG A 184 16.04 -11.18 21.20
C ARG A 184 17.35 -11.78 21.67
N GLN A 185 18.29 -12.09 20.77
CA GLN A 185 19.61 -12.61 21.14
C GLN A 185 20.50 -11.50 21.71
N MET A 186 20.51 -10.32 21.09
CA MET A 186 21.24 -9.15 21.58
C MET A 186 20.75 -8.68 22.96
N GLY A 187 19.43 -8.68 23.18
CA GLY A 187 18.85 -8.37 24.49
C GLY A 187 19.27 -9.35 25.60
N LYS A 188 19.49 -10.63 25.27
CA LYS A 188 19.96 -11.65 26.22
C LYS A 188 21.46 -11.53 26.52
N GLN A 189 22.28 -11.13 25.55
CA GLN A 189 23.71 -10.88 25.76
C GLN A 189 23.95 -9.67 26.67
N SER A 190 23.20 -8.59 26.47
CA SER A 190 23.30 -7.39 27.33
C SER A 190 22.97 -7.66 28.81
N GLN A 191 22.10 -8.63 29.11
CA GLN A 191 21.80 -9.05 30.49
C GLN A 191 22.87 -9.98 31.10
N LYS A 192 23.61 -10.72 30.29
CA LYS A 192 24.71 -11.58 30.75
C LYS A 192 25.94 -10.77 31.14
N ASP A 193 26.25 -9.73 30.36
CA ASP A 193 27.41 -8.88 30.64
C ASP A 193 27.21 -8.07 31.93
N ASN A 194 25.99 -7.62 32.22
CA ASN A 194 25.68 -6.92 33.47
C ASN A 194 25.75 -7.82 34.72
N SER A 195 25.39 -9.11 34.62
CA SER A 195 25.47 -10.04 35.77
C SER A 195 26.88 -10.59 36.02
N GLY A 196 27.78 -10.49 35.03
CA GLY A 196 29.20 -10.79 35.18
C GLY A 196 29.96 -9.74 36.00
N VAL A 197 29.59 -8.46 35.90
CA VAL A 197 30.26 -7.38 36.66
C VAL A 197 29.97 -7.48 38.17
N ASP A 198 28.74 -7.81 38.54
CA ASP A 198 28.33 -7.98 39.95
C ASP A 198 29.03 -9.18 40.63
N SER A 199 29.32 -10.25 39.87
CA SER A 199 30.00 -11.44 40.38
C SER A 199 31.50 -11.21 40.64
N VAL A 200 32.14 -10.33 39.87
CA VAL A 200 33.56 -9.96 40.06
C VAL A 200 33.73 -8.96 41.21
N ALA A 201 32.78 -8.05 41.40
CA ALA A 201 32.80 -7.11 42.52
C ALA A 201 32.68 -7.80 43.90
N LEU A 202 31.96 -8.93 43.99
CA LEU A 202 31.81 -9.68 45.23
C LEU A 202 33.06 -10.52 45.60
N ALA A 203 33.93 -10.83 44.64
CA ALA A 203 35.15 -11.62 44.86
C ALA A 203 36.37 -10.78 45.28
N ALA A 204 36.34 -9.45 45.08
CA ALA A 204 37.43 -8.54 45.45
C ALA A 204 37.31 -7.99 46.90
N SER A 205 36.33 -8.46 47.68
CA SER A 205 36.03 -7.96 49.03
C SER A 205 36.30 -8.99 50.16
N GLN A 206 37.08 -10.04 49.91
CA GLN A 206 37.48 -11.03 50.93
C GLN A 206 39.00 -11.14 51.06
#